data_AF-A0A969IKI0-F1
#
_entry.id   AF-A0A969IKI0-F1
#
_cell.length_a   1.000
_cell.length_b   1.000
_cell.length_c   1.000
_cell.angle_alpha   90.00
_cell.angle_beta   90.00
_cell.angle_gamma   90.00
#
_symmetry.space_group_name_H-M   'P 1'
#
loop_
_entity.id
_entity.type
_entity.pdbx_description
1 polymer ?
#
loop_
_entity_poly.entity_id
_entity_poly.type
_entity_poly.pdbx_seq_one_letter_code
_entity_poly.pdbx_strand_id
1 'polypeptide(L)'
;MRICTTISSAALVALSLLLGAAPSWAQALDGAEDGNAPRFGQSLVEPTSPDEGAPTVDSPSLGAVAPKQEYAPIILTTVPAPMVVELFTSEGCSSCPPADALLGELVERQYVLPLSFHVDYWDYIGWKDRFGDPLFTQRQRAYAEAQGSSMVYTPQMIVAGAIDVVGSDRKAVEKALKTAYTRNTMYRIQVAHDPEGRVVAHFPEAPIGVPATVWLVTYQKSAESKVRAGENAGRDLMTYNVVRSLQKVGMWYGPATEIELKLDPAAKANSPDACAIIANQAEHGPIIAAAAFNFTKAW
;
A
#
# COMPACT_ATOMS: atom_id res chain seq x y z
N MET A 1 4.14 70.11 -24.95
CA MET A 1 3.65 68.88 -25.61
C MET A 1 2.93 68.06 -24.54
N ARG A 2 1.64 67.68 -24.59
CA ARG A 2 0.66 67.50 -25.70
C ARG A 2 1.18 66.58 -26.81
N ILE A 3 0.48 65.54 -27.31
CA ILE A 3 -0.92 65.08 -27.16
C ILE A 3 -0.89 63.59 -26.72
N CYS A 4 -1.72 63.01 -25.83
CA CYS A 4 -2.99 63.38 -25.17
C CYS A 4 -4.31 63.05 -25.93
N THR A 5 -4.53 61.78 -26.30
CA THR A 5 -5.79 61.27 -26.90
C THR A 5 -6.36 60.05 -26.16
N THR A 6 -7.60 59.65 -26.48
CA THR A 6 -8.55 59.05 -25.52
C THR A 6 -9.67 58.22 -26.18
N ILE A 7 -10.30 57.29 -25.40
CA ILE A 7 -11.73 56.85 -25.53
C ILE A 7 -12.01 55.92 -26.76
N SER A 8 -12.98 54.99 -26.80
CA SER A 8 -14.20 54.74 -26.00
C SER A 8 -14.51 53.25 -25.72
N SER A 9 -15.60 53.00 -24.99
CA SER A 9 -16.19 51.67 -24.69
C SER A 9 -17.49 51.41 -25.47
N ALA A 10 -17.75 50.13 -25.79
CA ALA A 10 -19.09 49.55 -26.02
C ALA A 10 -18.99 48.00 -25.98
N ALA A 11 -20.04 47.18 -25.79
CA ALA A 11 -21.22 47.15 -24.91
C ALA A 11 -22.28 46.20 -25.53
N LEU A 12 -23.12 45.58 -24.68
CA LEU A 12 -24.11 44.52 -24.98
C LEU A 12 -23.49 43.17 -25.42
N VAL A 13 -23.86 41.98 -24.89
CA VAL A 13 -25.14 41.39 -24.41
C VAL A 13 -25.95 40.70 -25.50
N ALA A 14 -25.98 39.36 -25.44
CA ALA A 14 -27.03 38.50 -25.99
C ALA A 14 -27.16 37.24 -25.11
N LEU A 15 -28.38 36.93 -24.67
CA LEU A 15 -28.73 35.75 -23.87
C LEU A 15 -29.75 34.92 -24.65
N SER A 16 -29.57 33.60 -24.74
CA SER A 16 -30.66 32.64 -25.02
C SER A 16 -30.24 31.21 -24.68
N LEU A 17 -31.20 30.43 -24.19
CA LEU A 17 -31.10 28.98 -23.98
C LEU A 17 -31.51 28.23 -25.26
N LEU A 18 -31.37 26.90 -25.28
CA LEU A 18 -32.42 25.93 -25.68
C LEU A 18 -31.97 24.51 -25.24
N LEU A 19 -32.91 23.74 -24.68
CA LEU A 19 -33.02 22.29 -24.37
C LEU A 19 -31.76 21.39 -24.25
N GLY A 20 -31.71 20.37 -23.39
CA GLY A 20 -32.74 19.79 -22.51
C GLY A 20 -33.22 18.40 -22.96
N ALA A 21 -32.59 17.34 -22.43
CA ALA A 21 -33.06 15.96 -22.58
C ALA A 21 -32.56 15.07 -21.42
N ALA A 22 -33.49 14.43 -20.70
CA ALA A 22 -33.22 13.34 -19.76
C ALA A 22 -34.47 12.43 -19.71
N PRO A 23 -34.37 11.11 -19.95
CA PRO A 23 -35.53 10.23 -19.95
C PRO A 23 -35.92 9.81 -18.53
N SER A 24 -37.21 9.92 -18.20
CA SER A 24 -37.80 9.47 -16.94
C SER A 24 -38.52 8.13 -17.10
N TRP A 25 -38.10 7.10 -16.36
CA TRP A 25 -38.78 5.80 -16.32
C TRP A 25 -39.02 5.35 -14.88
N ALA A 26 -40.07 5.88 -14.25
CA ALA A 26 -40.63 5.37 -13.01
C ALA A 26 -42.10 5.82 -12.88
N GLN A 27 -43.03 4.96 -13.32
CA GLN A 27 -44.44 5.06 -12.95
C GLN A 27 -44.84 3.74 -12.28
N ALA A 28 -45.51 3.84 -11.14
CA ALA A 28 -46.16 2.72 -10.49
C ALA A 28 -47.51 2.42 -11.16
N LEU A 29 -48.01 1.20 -10.97
CA LEU A 29 -49.42 0.87 -11.13
C LEU A 29 -49.86 0.06 -9.90
N ASP A 30 -50.98 0.47 -9.31
CA ASP A 30 -51.66 -0.23 -8.22
C ASP A 30 -52.55 -1.38 -8.74
N GLY A 31 -53.04 -2.19 -7.81
CA GLY A 31 -54.37 -2.79 -7.94
C GLY A 31 -54.44 -4.29 -8.27
N ALA A 32 -54.70 -5.10 -7.25
CA ALA A 32 -55.36 -6.40 -7.38
C ALA A 32 -56.10 -6.73 -6.07
N GLU A 33 -57.43 -6.79 -6.11
CA GLU A 33 -58.29 -7.19 -4.98
C GLU A 33 -58.96 -8.56 -5.25
N ASP A 34 -59.35 -9.22 -4.15
CA ASP A 34 -60.36 -10.27 -4.00
C ASP A 34 -60.27 -11.62 -4.78
N GLY A 35 -60.51 -12.72 -4.05
CA GLY A 35 -60.44 -14.10 -4.57
C GLY A 35 -60.77 -15.22 -3.57
N ASN A 36 -61.81 -15.05 -2.76
CA ASN A 36 -62.26 -15.96 -1.69
C ASN A 36 -62.28 -17.47 -2.04
N ALA A 37 -61.72 -18.32 -1.15
CA ALA A 37 -61.98 -19.77 -1.08
C ALA A 37 -62.01 -20.25 0.40
N PRO A 38 -62.91 -21.18 0.80
CA PRO A 38 -63.25 -21.43 2.21
C PRO A 38 -62.39 -22.48 2.93
N ARG A 39 -62.35 -22.39 4.27
CA ARG A 39 -61.78 -23.40 5.19
C ARG A 39 -62.85 -24.35 5.76
N PHE A 40 -62.69 -25.66 5.55
CA PHE A 40 -63.15 -26.74 6.44
C PHE A 40 -62.27 -27.97 6.17
N GLY A 41 -61.81 -28.76 7.16
CA GLY A 41 -61.87 -28.60 8.61
C GLY A 41 -60.82 -29.50 9.30
N GLN A 42 -60.57 -29.29 10.60
CA GLN A 42 -59.72 -30.18 11.41
C GLN A 42 -60.55 -31.36 11.95
N SER A 43 -59.93 -32.51 12.25
CA SER A 43 -59.99 -33.16 13.59
C SER A 43 -59.44 -34.61 13.59
N LEU A 44 -58.50 -34.88 14.51
CA LEU A 44 -58.25 -36.14 15.24
C LEU A 44 -58.32 -37.52 14.52
N VAL A 45 -57.13 -38.11 14.31
CA VAL A 45 -56.74 -39.42 14.89
C VAL A 45 -55.24 -39.34 15.27
N GLU A 46 -54.86 -39.91 16.41
CA GLU A 46 -53.46 -40.10 16.85
C GLU A 46 -53.29 -41.55 17.39
N PRO A 47 -52.08 -42.06 17.68
CA PRO A 47 -51.44 -43.03 16.78
C PRO A 47 -51.39 -44.47 17.32
N THR A 48 -51.13 -45.43 16.42
CA THR A 48 -50.83 -46.83 16.79
C THR A 48 -49.62 -47.37 16.03
N SER A 49 -48.66 -47.89 16.79
CA SER A 49 -47.46 -48.67 16.39
C SER A 49 -47.12 -49.53 17.63
N PRO A 50 -46.40 -50.67 17.56
CA PRO A 50 -45.38 -51.08 16.57
C PRO A 50 -45.83 -52.29 15.71
N ASP A 51 -45.05 -52.89 14.81
CA ASP A 51 -43.62 -52.74 14.45
C ASP A 51 -43.49 -52.82 12.89
N GLU A 52 -42.41 -53.16 12.16
CA GLU A 52 -41.09 -53.77 12.45
C GLU A 52 -40.09 -53.41 11.31
N GLY A 53 -38.84 -53.86 11.39
CA GLY A 53 -38.09 -54.30 10.19
C GLY A 53 -37.56 -53.24 9.21
N ALA A 54 -36.84 -52.23 9.69
CA ALA A 54 -36.04 -51.35 8.83
C ALA A 54 -34.54 -51.74 8.85
N PRO A 55 -33.84 -51.82 7.69
CA PRO A 55 -32.41 -52.12 7.66
C PRO A 55 -31.57 -51.00 8.27
N THR A 56 -30.46 -51.35 8.91
CA THR A 56 -29.52 -50.40 9.51
C THR A 56 -28.88 -49.51 8.44
N VAL A 57 -29.24 -48.23 8.41
CA VAL A 57 -28.48 -47.22 7.68
C VAL A 57 -27.13 -47.03 8.38
N ASP A 58 -26.04 -47.31 7.66
CA ASP A 58 -24.68 -47.03 8.14
C ASP A 58 -24.56 -45.55 8.49
N SER A 59 -24.18 -45.28 9.74
CA SER A 59 -23.92 -43.91 10.17
C SER A 59 -22.71 -43.37 9.40
N PRO A 60 -22.81 -42.21 8.73
CA PRO A 60 -21.68 -41.66 8.00
C PRO A 60 -20.54 -41.43 8.98
N SER A 61 -19.41 -42.10 8.74
CA SER A 61 -18.21 -41.95 9.56
C SER A 61 -17.85 -40.47 9.62
N LEU A 62 -17.75 -39.92 10.84
CA LEU A 62 -17.29 -38.56 11.07
C LEU A 62 -15.93 -38.39 10.38
N GLY A 63 -15.94 -37.73 9.22
CA GLY A 63 -14.76 -37.55 8.40
C GLY A 63 -13.70 -36.82 9.22
N ALA A 64 -12.51 -37.41 9.33
CA ALA A 64 -11.41 -36.80 10.08
C ALA A 64 -11.15 -35.40 9.51
N VAL A 65 -11.50 -34.37 10.30
CA VAL A 65 -11.22 -32.98 9.94
C VAL A 65 -9.71 -32.88 9.79
N ALA A 66 -9.25 -32.61 8.57
CA ALA A 66 -7.83 -32.53 8.27
C ALA A 66 -7.16 -31.55 9.26
N PRO A 67 -5.99 -31.90 9.83
CA PRO A 67 -5.36 -31.07 10.85
C PRO A 67 -5.13 -29.68 10.27
N LYS A 68 -5.76 -28.68 10.89
CA LYS A 68 -5.68 -27.29 10.46
C LYS A 68 -4.22 -26.86 10.54
N GLN A 69 -3.58 -26.63 9.39
CA GLN A 69 -2.18 -26.23 9.31
C GLN A 69 -1.92 -25.03 10.23
N GLU A 70 -0.98 -25.21 11.16
CA GLU A 70 -0.76 -24.29 12.27
C GLU A 70 0.35 -23.29 11.92
N TYR A 71 -0.06 -22.17 11.32
CA TYR A 71 0.84 -21.07 10.97
C TYR A 71 1.26 -20.29 12.23
N ALA A 72 2.56 -20.06 12.39
CA ALA A 72 3.10 -19.28 13.52
C ALA A 72 3.20 -17.78 13.13
N PRO A 73 2.46 -16.86 13.78
CA PRO A 73 2.42 -15.45 13.35
C PRO A 73 3.72 -14.71 13.70
N ILE A 74 4.25 -13.98 12.71
CA ILE A 74 5.43 -13.11 12.87
C ILE A 74 4.99 -11.75 13.41
N ILE A 75 5.64 -11.31 14.49
CA ILE A 75 5.31 -10.05 15.18
C ILE A 75 5.76 -8.85 14.32
N LEU A 76 4.79 -7.99 13.98
CA LEU A 76 5.04 -6.76 13.23
C LEU A 76 5.72 -5.69 14.10
N THR A 77 6.56 -4.85 13.47
CA THR A 77 7.21 -3.68 14.10
C THR A 77 6.39 -2.39 14.02
N THR A 78 5.37 -2.36 13.16
CA THR A 78 4.39 -1.28 13.03
C THR A 78 3.01 -1.76 13.49
N VAL A 79 2.03 -0.85 13.54
CA VAL A 79 0.62 -1.27 13.52
C VAL A 79 0.33 -2.03 12.21
N PRO A 80 -0.69 -2.91 12.16
CA PRO A 80 -1.12 -3.53 10.91
C PRO A 80 -1.62 -2.50 9.90
N ALA A 81 -1.16 -2.59 8.65
CA ALA A 81 -1.44 -1.63 7.56
C ALA A 81 -0.95 -0.18 7.84
N PRO A 82 0.37 0.03 8.09
CA PRO A 82 0.94 1.35 8.31
C PRO A 82 1.01 2.16 7.01
N MET A 83 1.00 3.49 7.10
CA MET A 83 1.16 4.38 5.95
C MET A 83 2.62 4.45 5.51
N VAL A 84 2.94 3.98 4.30
CA VAL A 84 4.33 3.96 3.82
C VAL A 84 4.77 5.36 3.36
N VAL A 85 6.00 5.74 3.71
CA VAL A 85 6.69 6.96 3.24
C VAL A 85 8.04 6.55 2.69
N GLU A 86 8.27 6.80 1.40
CA GLU A 86 9.50 6.43 0.71
C GLU A 86 10.29 7.71 0.41
N LEU A 87 11.37 7.95 1.16
CA LEU A 87 12.30 9.06 0.94
C LEU A 87 13.36 8.63 -0.08
N PHE A 88 13.45 9.36 -1.19
CA PHE A 88 14.56 9.29 -2.13
C PHE A 88 15.59 10.37 -1.77
N THR A 89 16.81 9.92 -1.43
CA THR A 89 17.88 10.71 -0.81
C THR A 89 19.26 10.31 -1.35
N SER A 90 20.32 11.02 -0.98
CA SER A 90 21.71 10.57 -1.15
C SER A 90 22.66 11.31 -0.21
N GLU A 91 23.71 10.62 0.25
CA GLU A 91 24.83 11.21 0.98
C GLU A 91 25.54 12.33 0.18
N GLY A 92 25.51 12.27 -1.16
CA GLY A 92 26.11 13.28 -2.04
C GLY A 92 25.29 14.59 -2.16
N CYS A 93 24.02 14.57 -1.74
CA CYS A 93 23.06 15.67 -1.89
C CYS A 93 23.08 16.61 -0.66
N SER A 94 23.52 17.86 -0.81
CA SER A 94 23.59 18.82 0.32
C SER A 94 22.24 19.22 0.91
N SER A 95 21.16 19.14 0.14
CA SER A 95 19.79 19.46 0.55
C SER A 95 19.06 18.32 1.27
N CYS A 96 19.64 17.12 1.30
CA CYS A 96 19.01 15.90 1.80
C CYS A 96 19.00 15.74 3.34
N PRO A 97 20.05 16.08 4.11
CA PRO A 97 20.10 15.82 5.56
C PRO A 97 18.91 16.31 6.40
N PRO A 98 18.23 17.43 6.10
CA PRO A 98 16.99 17.82 6.80
C PRO A 98 15.81 16.86 6.57
N ALA A 99 15.76 16.18 5.43
CA ALA A 99 14.77 15.16 5.11
C ALA A 99 15.11 13.81 5.75
N ASP A 100 16.39 13.44 5.79
CA ASP A 100 16.86 12.24 6.50
C ASP A 100 16.57 12.34 8.00
N ALA A 101 16.78 13.53 8.59
CA ALA A 101 16.39 13.84 9.97
C ALA A 101 14.87 13.76 10.19
N LEU A 102 14.06 14.31 9.28
CA LEU A 102 12.60 14.20 9.34
C LEU A 102 12.14 12.75 9.22
N LEU A 103 12.79 11.93 8.38
CA LEU A 103 12.50 10.50 8.26
C LEU A 103 12.76 9.77 9.58
N GLY A 104 13.84 10.11 10.30
CA GLY A 104 14.10 9.62 11.65
C GLY A 104 12.94 9.91 12.63
N GLU A 105 12.38 11.12 12.60
CA GLU A 105 11.19 11.47 13.41
C GLU A 105 9.89 10.76 12.98
N LEU A 106 9.87 10.15 11.78
CA LEU A 106 8.76 9.27 11.36
C LEU A 106 8.93 7.83 11.86
N VAL A 107 10.15 7.37 12.22
CA VAL A 107 10.40 6.00 12.70
C VAL A 107 9.66 5.73 14.01
N GLU A 108 9.62 6.72 14.90
CA GLU A 108 8.90 6.66 16.19
C GLU A 108 7.37 6.56 16.03
N ARG A 109 6.83 6.75 14.81
CA ARG A 109 5.39 6.75 14.55
C ARG A 109 4.96 5.38 14.05
N GLN A 110 4.52 4.50 14.94
CA GLN A 110 4.11 3.12 14.61
C GLN A 110 3.03 2.98 13.52
N TYR A 111 2.29 4.05 13.19
CA TYR A 111 1.30 4.10 12.09
C TYR A 111 1.90 4.50 10.73
N VAL A 112 3.21 4.76 10.67
CA VAL A 112 3.99 5.09 9.48
C VAL A 112 5.03 4.00 9.26
N LEU A 113 5.32 3.67 8.01
CA LEU A 113 6.51 2.90 7.62
C LEU A 113 7.42 3.81 6.78
N PRO A 114 8.34 4.55 7.41
CA PRO A 114 9.35 5.32 6.70
C PRO A 114 10.45 4.38 6.16
N LEU A 115 10.91 4.64 4.93
CA LEU A 115 11.98 3.90 4.25
C LEU A 115 12.87 4.88 3.49
N SER A 116 14.19 4.73 3.60
CA SER A 116 15.17 5.54 2.86
C SER A 116 15.73 4.76 1.66
N PHE A 117 15.44 5.27 0.46
CA PHE A 117 15.89 4.78 -0.83
C PHE A 117 17.02 5.69 -1.34
N HIS A 118 18.27 5.26 -1.18
CA HIS A 118 19.43 6.03 -1.63
C HIS A 118 19.61 5.92 -3.15
N VAL A 119 19.61 7.05 -3.86
CA VAL A 119 19.72 7.09 -5.33
C VAL A 119 21.17 7.19 -5.77
N ASP A 120 21.52 6.53 -6.88
CA ASP A 120 22.90 6.45 -7.40
C ASP A 120 23.36 7.71 -8.16
N TYR A 121 22.42 8.51 -8.68
CA TYR A 121 22.72 9.59 -9.62
C TYR A 121 23.39 10.85 -9.02
N TRP A 122 23.80 10.82 -7.75
CA TRP A 122 24.64 11.87 -7.14
C TRP A 122 26.12 11.50 -7.05
N ASP A 123 26.50 10.23 -7.31
CA ASP A 123 27.88 9.73 -7.24
C ASP A 123 28.90 10.56 -8.06
N TYR A 124 28.43 11.21 -9.14
CA TYR A 124 29.27 12.02 -10.03
C TYR A 124 29.89 13.25 -9.36
N ILE A 125 29.40 13.68 -8.18
CA ILE A 125 29.97 14.81 -7.41
C ILE A 125 31.20 14.38 -6.58
N GLY A 126 31.67 13.13 -6.75
CA GLY A 126 32.95 12.67 -6.21
C GLY A 126 32.87 12.13 -4.78
N TRP A 127 31.66 12.04 -4.20
CA TRP A 127 31.36 11.13 -3.11
C TRP A 127 30.43 10.05 -3.63
N LYS A 128 30.87 8.78 -3.58
CA LYS A 128 30.01 7.64 -3.89
C LYS A 128 29.21 7.26 -2.66
N ASP A 129 27.89 7.30 -2.78
CA ASP A 129 26.97 6.82 -1.75
C ASP A 129 27.10 5.29 -1.63
N ARG A 130 27.39 4.80 -0.43
CA ARG A 130 27.54 3.35 -0.16
C ARG A 130 26.20 2.59 -0.08
N PHE A 131 25.09 3.32 0.00
CA PHE A 131 23.74 2.78 -0.02
C PHE A 131 23.06 2.96 -1.38
N GLY A 132 23.57 3.85 -2.22
CA GLY A 132 23.07 4.19 -3.55
C GLY A 132 22.94 2.99 -4.49
N ASP A 133 21.74 2.76 -5.03
CA ASP A 133 21.42 1.63 -5.91
C ASP A 133 20.63 2.10 -7.15
N PRO A 134 21.02 1.69 -8.39
CA PRO A 134 20.27 1.97 -9.61
C PRO A 134 18.80 1.53 -9.58
N LEU A 135 18.45 0.48 -8.83
CA LEU A 135 17.08 0.01 -8.65
C LEU A 135 16.23 1.01 -7.86
N PHE A 136 16.84 1.75 -6.93
CA PHE A 136 16.15 2.77 -6.14
C PHE A 136 15.90 4.02 -6.99
N THR A 137 16.89 4.41 -7.81
CA THR A 137 16.71 5.38 -8.90
C THR A 137 15.62 4.97 -9.90
N GLN A 138 15.54 3.68 -10.26
CA GLN A 138 14.51 3.17 -11.15
C GLN A 138 13.11 3.25 -10.51
N ARG A 139 12.96 2.86 -9.24
CA ARG A 139 11.70 3.02 -8.48
C ARG A 139 11.26 4.49 -8.44
N GLN A 140 12.19 5.42 -8.24
CA GLN A 140 11.91 6.85 -8.25
C GLN A 140 11.38 7.33 -9.62
N ARG A 141 12.04 6.92 -10.71
CA ARG A 141 11.63 7.28 -12.08
C ARG A 141 10.28 6.69 -12.46
N ALA A 142 9.99 5.46 -12.01
CA ALA A 142 8.70 4.83 -12.26
C ALA A 142 7.54 5.50 -11.49
N TYR A 143 7.80 6.06 -10.30
CA TYR A 143 6.83 6.93 -9.62
C TYR A 143 6.61 8.24 -10.38
N ALA A 144 7.65 8.85 -10.94
CA ALA A 144 7.50 10.04 -11.77
C ALA A 144 6.66 9.73 -13.02
N GLU A 145 6.97 8.64 -13.74
CA GLU A 145 6.23 8.17 -14.93
C GLU A 145 4.75 7.88 -14.62
N ALA A 146 4.46 7.16 -13.52
CA ALA A 146 3.10 6.88 -13.07
C ALA A 146 2.30 8.15 -12.69
N GLN A 147 2.98 9.27 -12.42
CA GLN A 147 2.38 10.58 -12.14
C GLN A 147 2.42 11.54 -13.35
N GLY A 148 2.90 11.10 -14.51
CA GLY A 148 3.04 11.91 -15.72
C GLY A 148 4.21 12.91 -15.71
N SER A 149 5.17 12.74 -14.79
CA SER A 149 6.42 13.51 -14.71
C SER A 149 7.56 12.78 -15.41
N SER A 150 8.44 13.53 -16.08
CA SER A 150 9.73 13.05 -16.59
C SER A 150 10.91 13.42 -15.68
N MET A 151 10.67 14.11 -14.56
CA MET A 151 11.69 14.63 -13.65
C MET A 151 11.63 13.94 -12.29
N VAL A 152 12.82 13.59 -11.78
CA VAL A 152 13.07 13.16 -10.39
C VAL A 152 14.00 14.17 -9.70
N TYR A 153 13.96 14.22 -8.38
CA TYR A 153 14.74 15.16 -7.56
C TYR A 153 15.01 14.60 -6.16
N THR A 154 15.91 15.22 -5.39
CA THR A 154 16.11 14.87 -3.97
C THR A 154 16.26 16.12 -3.09
N PRO A 155 15.84 16.07 -1.81
CA PRO A 155 15.08 14.99 -1.19
C PRO A 155 13.61 14.99 -1.65
N GLN A 156 13.11 13.84 -2.10
CA GLN A 156 11.71 13.63 -2.49
C GLN A 156 11.11 12.57 -1.57
N MET A 157 9.95 12.83 -0.97
CA MET A 157 9.16 11.79 -0.29
C MET A 157 7.94 11.45 -1.13
N ILE A 158 7.78 10.16 -1.44
CA ILE A 158 6.52 9.62 -1.98
C ILE A 158 5.74 9.04 -0.80
N VAL A 159 4.63 9.68 -0.44
CA VAL A 159 3.71 9.18 0.59
C VAL A 159 2.67 8.27 -0.07
N ALA A 160 2.48 7.08 0.50
CA ALA A 160 1.51 6.07 0.07
C ALA A 160 1.58 5.68 -1.42
N GLY A 161 2.76 5.76 -2.04
CA GLY A 161 2.98 5.50 -3.47
C GLY A 161 2.25 6.47 -4.41
N ALA A 162 1.76 7.62 -3.92
CA ALA A 162 0.79 8.44 -4.64
C ALA A 162 0.92 9.96 -4.46
N ILE A 163 1.57 10.44 -3.39
CA ILE A 163 1.70 11.88 -3.11
C ILE A 163 3.18 12.27 -3.07
N ASP A 164 3.63 12.97 -4.10
CA ASP A 164 4.93 13.65 -4.14
C ASP A 164 4.96 14.87 -3.19
N VAL A 165 6.03 14.98 -2.41
CA VAL A 165 6.41 16.20 -1.68
C VAL A 165 7.93 16.32 -1.56
N VAL A 166 8.43 17.56 -1.44
CA VAL A 166 9.82 17.82 -1.06
C VAL A 166 10.05 17.29 0.36
N GLY A 167 10.96 16.33 0.50
CA GLY A 167 11.14 15.57 1.75
C GLY A 167 11.64 16.39 2.94
N SER A 168 12.16 17.60 2.71
CA SER A 168 12.56 18.53 3.76
C SER A 168 11.46 19.54 4.16
N ASP A 169 10.36 19.65 3.40
CA ASP A 169 9.18 20.42 3.82
C ASP A 169 8.28 19.58 4.71
N ARG A 170 8.58 19.61 6.02
CA ARG A 170 7.75 19.03 7.09
C ARG A 170 6.26 19.37 6.95
N LYS A 171 5.90 20.59 6.53
CA LYS A 171 4.49 21.00 6.42
C LYS A 171 3.80 20.34 5.22
N ALA A 172 4.54 20.12 4.13
CA ALA A 172 4.07 19.31 3.01
C ALA A 172 3.95 17.83 3.40
N VAL A 173 4.95 17.25 4.07
CA VAL A 173 4.95 15.84 4.53
C VAL A 173 3.79 15.54 5.48
N GLU A 174 3.56 16.35 6.51
CA GLU A 174 2.44 16.15 7.44
C GLU A 174 1.07 16.32 6.74
N LYS A 175 0.98 17.23 5.76
CA LYS A 175 -0.23 17.40 4.93
C LYS A 175 -0.44 16.19 4.02
N ALA A 176 0.61 15.62 3.44
CA ALA A 176 0.56 14.42 2.61
C ALA A 176 0.14 13.19 3.42
N LEU A 177 0.76 12.96 4.59
CA LEU A 177 0.36 11.91 5.54
C LEU A 177 -1.12 12.03 5.94
N LYS A 178 -1.58 13.22 6.33
CA LYS A 178 -3.00 13.46 6.65
C LYS A 178 -3.92 13.22 5.45
N THR A 179 -3.49 13.59 4.24
CA THR A 179 -4.26 13.38 3.01
C THR A 179 -4.39 11.89 2.70
N ALA A 180 -3.28 11.15 2.69
CA ALA A 180 -3.25 9.70 2.46
C ALA A 180 -4.10 8.95 3.50
N TYR A 181 -3.98 9.27 4.80
CA TYR A 181 -4.79 8.65 5.86
C TYR A 181 -6.30 8.84 5.68
N THR A 182 -6.73 9.87 4.94
CA THR A 182 -8.16 10.13 4.63
C THR A 182 -8.62 9.63 3.26
N ARG A 183 -7.72 9.07 2.42
CA ARG A 183 -8.01 8.73 1.02
C ARG A 183 -7.53 7.35 0.56
N ASN A 184 -6.46 6.82 1.12
CA ASN A 184 -5.92 5.50 0.78
C ASN A 184 -6.58 4.43 1.66
N THR A 185 -7.23 3.45 1.04
CA THR A 185 -7.60 2.20 1.71
C THR A 185 -6.36 1.32 1.84
N MET A 186 -5.90 1.10 3.08
CA MET A 186 -4.78 0.23 3.38
C MET A 186 -5.28 -1.11 3.96
N TYR A 187 -5.09 -2.18 3.22
CA TYR A 187 -5.47 -3.54 3.62
C TYR A 187 -4.44 -4.15 4.59
N ARG A 188 -4.94 -4.87 5.59
CA ARG A 188 -4.12 -5.60 6.56
C ARG A 188 -3.69 -6.93 5.97
N ILE A 189 -2.39 -7.11 5.83
CA ILE A 189 -1.76 -8.40 5.54
C ILE A 189 -1.23 -9.02 6.83
N GLN A 190 -1.19 -10.34 6.89
CA GLN A 190 -0.55 -11.09 7.98
C GLN A 190 0.77 -11.67 7.45
N VAL A 191 1.77 -11.81 8.33
CA VAL A 191 3.04 -12.47 8.01
C VAL A 191 3.23 -13.59 9.01
N ALA A 192 3.61 -14.77 8.56
CA ALA A 192 3.73 -15.97 9.39
C ALA A 192 4.84 -16.90 8.89
N HIS A 193 5.22 -17.86 9.72
CA HIS A 193 5.82 -19.11 9.25
C HIS A 193 4.71 -20.12 8.93
N ASP A 194 4.84 -20.81 7.81
CA ASP A 194 4.01 -21.97 7.47
C ASP A 194 4.52 -23.26 8.17
N PRO A 195 3.83 -24.41 8.04
CA PRO A 195 4.24 -25.65 8.69
C PRO A 195 5.58 -26.23 8.22
N GLU A 196 6.10 -25.78 7.07
CA GLU A 196 7.44 -26.13 6.58
C GLU A 196 8.51 -25.14 7.07
N GLY A 197 8.14 -24.13 7.86
CA GLY A 197 9.01 -23.08 8.38
C GLY A 197 9.36 -21.99 7.37
N ARG A 198 8.67 -21.93 6.22
CA ARG A 198 8.86 -20.89 5.21
C ARG A 198 8.10 -19.64 5.63
N VAL A 199 8.66 -18.47 5.33
CA VAL A 199 8.01 -17.19 5.64
C VAL A 199 6.97 -16.88 4.56
N VAL A 200 5.74 -16.63 4.94
CA VAL A 200 4.60 -16.37 4.04
C VAL A 200 3.88 -15.07 4.41
N ALA A 201 3.30 -14.41 3.40
CA ALA A 201 2.40 -13.28 3.57
C ALA A 201 0.98 -13.65 3.13
N HIS A 202 0.00 -13.46 4.02
CA HIS A 202 -1.42 -13.68 3.74
C HIS A 202 -2.09 -12.36 3.37
N PHE A 203 -2.61 -12.30 2.14
CA PHE A 203 -3.42 -11.20 1.64
C PHE A 203 -4.91 -11.54 1.80
N PRO A 204 -5.74 -10.60 2.29
CA PRO A 204 -7.18 -10.82 2.43
C PRO A 204 -7.86 -10.86 1.06
N GLU A 205 -9.15 -11.24 1.04
CA GLU A 205 -10.00 -10.90 -0.09
C GLU A 205 -10.35 -9.40 -0.04
N ALA A 206 -10.19 -8.70 -1.15
CA ALA A 206 -10.46 -7.27 -1.26
C ALA A 206 -10.84 -6.85 -2.70
N PRO A 207 -11.71 -5.83 -2.86
CA PRO A 207 -12.11 -5.30 -4.16
C PRO A 207 -11.04 -4.36 -4.74
N ILE A 208 -9.85 -4.90 -5.06
CA ILE A 208 -8.78 -4.10 -5.69
C ILE A 208 -9.07 -3.97 -7.19
N GLY A 209 -9.48 -2.79 -7.63
CA GLY A 209 -9.84 -2.54 -9.04
C GLY A 209 -8.66 -2.57 -10.02
N VAL A 210 -7.44 -2.65 -9.51
CA VAL A 210 -6.19 -2.83 -10.26
C VAL A 210 -5.33 -3.85 -9.47
N PRO A 211 -4.80 -4.91 -10.11
CA PRO A 211 -3.86 -5.84 -9.45
C PRO A 211 -2.66 -5.10 -8.87
N ALA A 212 -2.10 -5.61 -7.78
CA ALA A 212 -0.98 -4.99 -7.09
C ALA A 212 0.28 -5.85 -7.16
N THR A 213 1.41 -5.25 -7.54
CA THR A 213 2.73 -5.87 -7.42
C THR A 213 3.16 -5.88 -5.95
N VAL A 214 3.58 -7.04 -5.48
CA VAL A 214 4.03 -7.25 -4.10
C VAL A 214 5.56 -7.24 -4.05
N TRP A 215 6.09 -6.30 -3.28
CA TRP A 215 7.51 -6.06 -3.06
C TRP A 215 7.91 -6.52 -1.65
N LEU A 216 9.01 -7.27 -1.56
CA LEU A 216 9.76 -7.52 -0.32
C LEU A 216 10.93 -6.53 -0.25
N VAL A 217 10.97 -5.77 0.84
CA VAL A 217 12.01 -4.80 1.15
C VAL A 217 12.84 -5.32 2.32
N THR A 218 14.16 -5.24 2.25
CA THR A 218 15.04 -5.34 3.44
C THR A 218 15.63 -3.98 3.78
N TYR A 219 15.81 -3.68 5.06
CA TYR A 219 16.42 -2.42 5.49
C TYR A 219 17.21 -2.53 6.80
N GLN A 220 18.16 -1.61 6.96
CA GLN A 220 18.89 -1.35 8.20
C GLN A 220 18.20 -0.19 8.94
N LYS A 221 17.95 -0.32 10.25
CA LYS A 221 17.14 0.64 11.02
C LYS A 221 17.80 2.02 11.13
N SER A 222 19.13 2.05 11.19
CA SER A 222 19.93 3.27 11.22
C SER A 222 21.34 3.01 10.72
N ALA A 223 21.97 3.98 10.06
CA ALA A 223 23.38 3.91 9.73
C ALA A 223 24.08 5.27 9.76
N GLU A 224 25.32 5.29 10.26
CA GLU A 224 26.17 6.49 10.34
C GLU A 224 27.23 6.46 9.23
N SER A 225 27.31 7.53 8.43
CA SER A 225 28.26 7.70 7.33
C SER A 225 29.12 8.94 7.50
N LYS A 226 30.45 8.75 7.59
CA LYS A 226 31.44 9.84 7.67
C LYS A 226 31.83 10.31 6.26
N VAL A 227 31.18 11.35 5.75
CA VAL A 227 31.33 11.83 4.36
C VAL A 227 32.64 12.59 4.18
N ARG A 228 33.47 12.17 3.21
CA ARG A 228 34.85 12.69 3.03
C ARG A 228 35.06 13.55 1.77
N ALA A 229 34.06 13.64 0.90
CA ALA A 229 34.10 14.38 -0.37
C ALA A 229 32.68 14.85 -0.75
N GLY A 230 32.53 15.48 -1.91
CA GLY A 230 31.24 16.01 -2.37
C GLY A 230 30.70 17.16 -1.52
N GLU A 231 29.42 17.50 -1.68
CA GLU A 231 28.82 18.69 -1.05
C GLU A 231 28.69 18.58 0.49
N ASN A 232 28.63 17.34 1.02
CA ASN A 232 28.52 17.05 2.44
C ASN A 232 29.89 16.72 3.10
N ALA A 233 31.02 17.02 2.44
CA ALA A 233 32.36 16.72 2.95
C ALA A 233 32.59 17.23 4.38
N GLY A 234 33.13 16.36 5.25
CA GLY A 234 33.41 16.66 6.66
C GLY A 234 32.20 16.52 7.59
N ARG A 235 31.06 16.03 7.10
CA ARG A 235 29.87 15.74 7.92
C ARG A 235 29.78 14.25 8.26
N ASP A 236 29.40 13.97 9.49
CA ASP A 236 28.85 12.67 9.88
C ASP A 236 27.34 12.72 9.66
N LEU A 237 26.83 11.92 8.72
CA LEU A 237 25.40 11.81 8.40
C LEU A 237 24.80 10.59 9.09
N MET A 238 23.55 10.70 9.55
CA MET A 238 22.76 9.60 10.10
C MET A 238 21.51 9.41 9.24
N THR A 239 21.33 8.21 8.69
CA THR A 239 20.14 7.84 7.90
C THR A 239 19.39 6.70 8.57
N TYR A 240 18.07 6.61 8.30
CA TYR A 240 17.14 5.73 9.02
C TYR A 240 16.34 4.86 8.06
N ASN A 241 16.01 3.64 8.48
CA ASN A 241 15.34 2.61 7.67
C ASN A 241 15.90 2.51 6.24
N VAL A 242 17.22 2.43 6.13
CA VAL A 242 18.01 2.44 4.90
C VAL A 242 17.78 1.15 4.13
N VAL A 243 17.15 1.24 2.97
CA VAL A 243 16.80 0.09 2.14
C VAL A 243 18.08 -0.58 1.61
N ARG A 244 18.13 -1.90 1.75
CA ARG A 244 19.26 -2.76 1.33
C ARG A 244 18.88 -3.78 0.26
N SER A 245 17.59 -3.95 -0.02
CA SER A 245 17.08 -4.64 -1.21
C SER A 245 15.62 -4.27 -1.49
N LEU A 246 15.23 -4.39 -2.76
CA LEU A 246 13.85 -4.29 -3.23
C LEU A 246 13.61 -5.45 -4.21
N GLN A 247 12.75 -6.40 -3.84
CA GLN A 247 12.54 -7.64 -4.60
C GLN A 247 11.05 -7.83 -4.92
N LYS A 248 10.72 -8.06 -6.19
CA LYS A 248 9.35 -8.45 -6.60
C LYS A 248 9.12 -9.91 -6.19
N VAL A 249 8.16 -10.16 -5.31
CA VAL A 249 7.86 -11.52 -4.78
C VAL A 249 6.54 -12.10 -5.29
N GLY A 250 5.66 -11.27 -5.86
CA GLY A 250 4.43 -11.76 -6.49
C GLY A 250 3.50 -10.65 -6.98
N MET A 251 2.27 -11.04 -7.29
CA MET A 251 1.17 -10.13 -7.57
C MET A 251 -0.09 -10.58 -6.82
N TRP A 252 -0.86 -9.61 -6.32
CA TRP A 252 -2.16 -9.81 -5.71
C TRP A 252 -3.24 -9.29 -6.66
N TYR A 253 -4.34 -10.04 -6.82
CA TYR A 253 -5.38 -9.78 -7.82
C TYR A 253 -6.76 -9.47 -7.21
N GLY A 254 -6.87 -9.39 -5.88
CA GLY A 254 -8.12 -9.14 -5.16
C GLY A 254 -8.55 -10.31 -4.27
N PRO A 255 -8.71 -11.54 -4.79
CA PRO A 255 -8.96 -12.73 -3.97
C PRO A 255 -7.93 -12.93 -2.86
N ALA A 256 -8.33 -13.60 -1.78
CA ALA A 256 -7.41 -13.99 -0.72
C ALA A 256 -6.30 -14.90 -1.28
N THR A 257 -5.04 -14.64 -0.92
CA THR A 257 -3.90 -15.40 -1.41
C THR A 257 -2.77 -15.44 -0.41
N GLU A 258 -2.02 -16.54 -0.42
CA GLU A 258 -0.71 -16.68 0.21
C GLU A 258 0.37 -16.28 -0.80
N ILE A 259 1.48 -15.69 -0.35
CA ILE A 259 2.69 -15.46 -1.14
C ILE A 259 3.91 -15.85 -0.29
N GLU A 260 4.71 -16.80 -0.78
CA GLU A 260 5.95 -17.23 -0.10
C GLU A 260 7.05 -16.17 -0.26
N LEU A 261 7.59 -15.69 0.85
CA LEU A 261 8.59 -14.62 0.91
C LEU A 261 10.01 -15.19 0.73
N LYS A 262 10.29 -15.67 -0.48
CA LYS A 262 11.62 -16.16 -0.88
C LYS A 262 12.60 -14.99 -0.96
N LEU A 263 13.49 -14.89 0.03
CA LEU A 263 14.51 -13.85 0.11
C LEU A 263 15.71 -14.16 -0.80
N ASP A 264 16.14 -13.18 -1.59
CA ASP A 264 17.40 -13.25 -2.36
C ASP A 264 18.64 -13.40 -1.44
N PRO A 265 19.58 -14.32 -1.71
CA PRO A 265 20.85 -14.43 -0.98
C PRO A 265 21.64 -13.12 -0.87
N ALA A 266 21.62 -12.25 -1.89
CA ALA A 266 22.26 -10.94 -1.86
C ALA A 266 21.59 -9.99 -0.85
N ALA A 267 20.26 -10.05 -0.72
CA ALA A 267 19.52 -9.30 0.29
C ALA A 267 19.88 -9.76 1.71
N LYS A 268 20.11 -11.07 1.93
CA LYS A 268 20.61 -11.59 3.22
C LYS A 268 22.06 -11.17 3.48
N ALA A 269 22.91 -11.13 2.46
CA ALA A 269 24.32 -10.72 2.59
C ALA A 269 24.48 -9.27 3.09
N ASN A 270 23.57 -8.37 2.70
CA ASN A 270 23.56 -6.98 3.15
C ASN A 270 23.25 -6.78 4.65
N SER A 271 23.02 -7.85 5.43
CA SER A 271 22.81 -7.83 6.88
C SER A 271 21.75 -6.80 7.34
N PRO A 272 20.47 -6.96 6.93
CA PRO A 272 19.38 -6.08 7.33
C PRO A 272 18.86 -6.38 8.74
N ASP A 273 18.35 -5.36 9.43
CA ASP A 273 17.70 -5.47 10.74
C ASP A 273 16.23 -5.91 10.64
N ALA A 274 15.58 -5.54 9.53
CA ALA A 274 14.14 -5.62 9.36
C ALA A 274 13.74 -5.78 7.88
N CYS A 275 12.50 -6.22 7.71
CA CYS A 275 11.82 -6.37 6.44
C CYS A 275 10.51 -5.59 6.40
N ALA A 276 10.04 -5.34 5.19
CA ALA A 276 8.67 -4.94 4.94
C ALA A 276 8.12 -5.61 3.68
N ILE A 277 6.81 -5.83 3.66
CA ILE A 277 6.02 -6.09 2.46
C ILE A 277 5.27 -4.82 2.09
N ILE A 278 5.27 -4.50 0.79
CA ILE A 278 4.55 -3.37 0.19
C ILE A 278 3.78 -3.88 -1.03
N ALA A 279 2.49 -3.56 -1.14
CA ALA A 279 1.70 -3.81 -2.34
C ALA A 279 1.37 -2.49 -3.06
N ASN A 280 2.02 -2.24 -4.20
CA ASN A 280 1.76 -1.11 -5.09
C ASN A 280 0.72 -1.53 -6.16
N GLN A 281 -0.34 -0.75 -6.38
CA GLN A 281 -1.23 -0.96 -7.53
C GLN A 281 -0.45 -0.86 -8.85
N ALA A 282 -0.84 -1.68 -9.83
CA ALA A 282 -0.03 -1.99 -11.00
C ALA A 282 1.38 -2.44 -10.58
N GLU A 283 2.41 -1.61 -10.79
CA GLU A 283 3.79 -1.87 -10.36
C GLU A 283 4.35 -0.76 -9.46
N HIS A 284 4.03 0.50 -9.80
CA HIS A 284 4.48 1.72 -9.10
C HIS A 284 3.33 2.74 -8.87
N GLY A 285 2.08 2.28 -8.80
CA GLY A 285 0.94 3.09 -8.39
C GLY A 285 0.77 3.15 -6.86
N PRO A 286 -0.39 3.65 -6.36
CA PRO A 286 -0.65 3.78 -4.94
C PRO A 286 -0.38 2.51 -4.14
N ILE A 287 0.21 2.67 -2.96
CA ILE A 287 0.37 1.58 -2.00
C ILE A 287 -0.99 1.34 -1.34
N ILE A 288 -1.41 0.07 -1.33
CA ILE A 288 -2.70 -0.37 -0.78
C ILE A 288 -2.59 -1.46 0.29
N ALA A 289 -1.40 -2.01 0.54
CA ALA A 289 -1.15 -2.88 1.68
C ALA A 289 0.30 -2.78 2.12
N ALA A 290 0.55 -2.89 3.43
CA ALA A 290 1.89 -2.93 3.99
C ALA A 290 1.95 -3.66 5.34
N ALA A 291 3.12 -4.20 5.66
CA ALA A 291 3.49 -4.67 7.00
C ALA A 291 5.02 -4.69 7.13
N ALA A 292 5.55 -4.41 8.33
CA ALA A 292 6.97 -4.47 8.63
C ALA A 292 7.24 -5.38 9.83
N PHE A 293 8.41 -6.05 9.85
CA PHE A 293 8.79 -7.03 10.88
C PHE A 293 10.31 -7.15 11.02
N ASN A 294 10.80 -7.73 12.12
CA ASN A 294 12.24 -7.90 12.35
C ASN A 294 12.82 -9.06 11.52
N PHE A 295 14.01 -8.86 10.92
CA PHE A 295 14.61 -9.83 10.00
C PHE A 295 14.95 -11.16 10.70
N THR A 296 15.67 -11.08 11.83
CA THR A 296 16.11 -12.23 12.65
C THR A 296 14.99 -12.87 13.47
N LYS A 297 13.73 -12.54 13.17
CA LYS A 297 12.53 -13.23 13.66
C LYS A 297 11.75 -13.91 12.54
N ALA A 298 12.24 -13.83 11.30
CA ALA A 298 11.69 -14.46 10.11
C ALA A 298 12.71 -15.43 9.47
N TRP A 299 14.00 -15.07 9.38
CA TRP A 299 15.10 -15.90 8.85
C TRP A 299 16.41 -15.81 9.66
#